data_AF-A0A8X6MY34-F1
#
_entry.id   AF-A0A8X6MY34-F1
#
_cell.length_a   1.000
_cell.length_b   1.000
_cell.length_c   1.000
_cell.angle_alpha   90.00
_cell.angle_beta   90.00
_cell.angle_gamma   90.00
#
_symmetry.space_group_name_H-M   'P 1'
#
loop_
_entity.id
_entity.type
_entity.pdbx_description
1 polymer ?
#
loop_
_entity_poly.entity_id
_entity_poly.type
_entity_poly.pdbx_seq_one_letter_code
_entity_poly.pdbx_strand_id
1 'polypeptide(L)'
;MLKLIHETHFGNEKYKKRAREIMYWPGMNSDIETVVSECVICEKFKKANSKEPLKSHSVPYRPFEKIGVDIMDFDNISYLVIMDYYSKWIEITELANKCADEVITKLKTDFSRFGVPNTVISDNIPFNSYIYKNFSNEWNFNYAFLISYYSPSNGMVERAVGIAKSIMRKAREDKRDYLVGLMEYRNTPISCLDLSPAQMMFNRRLKTNLPISNKLLNAELFNNIRDKLIERQNIQKLYYDKTTHPLPELKQGENVRILNFKNKTWESAKIVSKHKLHLRSYFVKNQSGKILRRNRKHIRKSNTSFHIETDPNEISTFHSDSEVVLNPQNMQHYNKSNCNDQGRNNRVRKPPIYLKDFVV
;
A
#
# COMPACT_ATOMS: atom_id res chain seq x y z
N MET A 1 -27.21 37.50 10.28
CA MET A 1 -25.81 37.94 10.16
C MET A 1 -24.87 36.79 9.78
N LEU A 2 -24.65 35.80 10.65
CA LEU A 2 -23.77 34.65 10.33
C LEU A 2 -24.17 33.89 9.05
N LYS A 3 -25.48 33.71 8.81
CA LYS A 3 -26.00 33.13 7.56
C LYS A 3 -25.60 33.93 6.31
N LEU A 4 -25.57 35.26 6.39
CA LEU A 4 -25.15 36.15 5.29
C LEU A 4 -23.65 36.05 5.03
N ILE A 5 -22.84 35.99 6.09
CA ILE A 5 -21.39 35.75 5.95
C ILE A 5 -21.16 34.41 5.25
N HIS A 6 -21.95 33.38 5.57
CA HIS A 6 -21.78 32.02 5.08
C HIS A 6 -22.36 31.75 3.67
N GLU A 7 -23.12 32.66 3.07
CA GLU A 7 -23.94 32.43 1.86
C GLU A 7 -23.20 31.74 0.69
N THR A 8 -21.92 32.04 0.51
CA THR A 8 -21.09 31.58 -0.62
C THR A 8 -20.30 30.29 -0.36
N HIS A 9 -20.42 29.66 0.80
CA HIS A 9 -19.68 28.44 1.21
C HIS A 9 -18.14 28.49 1.03
N PHE A 10 -17.53 29.66 1.13
CA PHE A 10 -16.07 29.84 1.13
C PHE A 10 -15.37 29.22 2.34
N GLY A 11 -14.04 29.17 2.27
CA GLY A 11 -13.21 28.68 3.37
C GLY A 11 -13.29 29.57 4.61
N ASN A 12 -13.17 28.95 5.78
CA ASN A 12 -13.31 29.61 7.08
C ASN A 12 -12.47 30.90 7.23
N GLU A 13 -11.22 30.89 6.77
CA GLU A 13 -10.34 32.06 6.81
C GLU A 13 -10.83 33.23 5.95
N LYS A 14 -11.53 32.97 4.83
CA LYS A 14 -12.11 34.05 4.02
C LYS A 14 -13.25 34.76 4.76
N TYR A 15 -14.09 34.00 5.47
CA TYR A 15 -15.17 34.57 6.27
C TYR A 15 -14.64 35.40 7.43
N LYS A 16 -13.62 34.89 8.15
CA LYS A 16 -12.98 35.65 9.24
C LYS A 16 -12.39 36.96 8.73
N LYS A 17 -11.69 36.93 7.59
CA LYS A 17 -11.13 38.16 6.98
C LYS A 17 -12.23 39.15 6.59
N ARG A 18 -13.27 38.69 5.90
CA ARG A 18 -14.38 39.55 5.46
C ARG A 18 -15.18 40.13 6.62
N ALA A 19 -15.44 39.33 7.65
CA ALA A 19 -16.15 39.79 8.84
C ALA A 19 -15.35 40.87 9.58
N ARG A 20 -14.04 40.69 9.75
CA ARG A 20 -13.16 41.67 10.42
C ARG A 20 -13.09 43.03 9.73
N GLU A 21 -13.38 43.11 8.44
CA GLU A 21 -13.43 44.39 7.70
C GLU A 21 -14.67 45.22 8.03
N ILE A 22 -15.77 44.59 8.44
CA ILE A 22 -17.09 45.23 8.52
C ILE A 22 -17.62 45.31 9.95
N MET A 23 -17.24 44.37 10.81
CA MET A 23 -17.93 44.09 12.06
C MET A 23 -17.02 43.43 13.09
N TYR A 24 -17.39 43.56 14.37
CA TYR A 24 -16.70 42.92 15.49
C TYR A 24 -17.68 42.56 16.60
N TRP A 25 -17.49 41.39 17.20
CA TRP A 25 -18.08 41.01 18.48
C TRP A 25 -17.20 39.98 19.20
N PRO A 26 -17.29 39.87 20.54
CA PRO A 26 -16.60 38.83 21.30
C PRO A 26 -17.04 37.44 20.83
N GLY A 27 -16.10 36.56 20.49
CA GLY A 27 -16.42 35.21 19.98
C GLY A 27 -16.71 35.12 18.48
N MET A 28 -16.53 36.18 17.70
CA MET A 28 -16.80 36.16 16.25
C MET A 28 -16.14 35.00 15.49
N ASN A 29 -14.87 34.69 15.81
CA ASN A 29 -14.17 33.58 15.14
C ASN A 29 -14.82 32.22 15.47
N SER A 30 -15.22 31.99 16.72
CA SER A 30 -15.87 30.74 17.14
C SER A 30 -17.25 30.60 16.54
N ASP A 31 -18.01 31.69 16.43
CA ASP A 31 -19.37 31.64 15.85
C ASP A 31 -19.34 31.32 14.36
N ILE A 32 -18.41 31.94 13.62
CA ILE A 32 -18.18 31.64 12.20
C ILE A 32 -17.73 30.18 12.04
N GLU A 33 -16.84 29.71 12.89
CA GLU A 33 -16.38 28.31 12.89
C GLU A 33 -17.52 27.32 13.12
N THR A 34 -18.37 27.58 14.11
CA THR A 34 -19.55 26.75 14.43
C THR A 34 -20.47 26.63 13.22
N VAL A 35 -20.85 27.76 12.61
CA VAL A 35 -21.75 27.80 11.44
C VAL A 35 -21.18 27.04 10.24
N VAL A 36 -19.87 27.21 9.96
CA VAL A 36 -19.20 26.46 8.87
C VAL A 36 -19.11 24.97 9.21
N SER A 37 -18.93 24.62 10.48
CA SER A 37 -18.79 23.22 10.93
C SER A 37 -20.10 22.44 10.89
N GLU A 38 -21.24 23.12 11.09
CA GLU A 38 -22.60 22.56 11.06
C GLU A 38 -23.20 22.56 9.63
N CYS A 39 -22.56 23.24 8.68
CA CYS A 39 -23.05 23.31 7.31
C CYS A 39 -22.88 21.98 6.56
N VAL A 40 -24.01 21.36 6.19
CA VAL A 40 -24.08 20.10 5.45
C VAL A 40 -23.37 20.17 4.08
N ILE A 41 -23.45 21.32 3.40
CA ILE A 41 -22.87 21.54 2.07
C ILE A 41 -21.34 21.66 2.17
N CYS A 42 -20.84 22.51 3.08
CA CYS A 42 -19.41 22.65 3.32
C CYS A 42 -18.78 21.31 3.76
N GLU A 43 -19.51 20.51 4.53
CA GLU A 43 -19.05 19.18 4.92
C GLU A 43 -19.01 18.21 3.75
N LYS A 44 -20.03 18.22 2.88
CA LYS A 44 -20.13 17.36 1.68
C LYS A 44 -18.94 17.55 0.72
N PHE A 45 -18.49 18.79 0.54
CA PHE A 45 -17.41 19.15 -0.40
C PHE A 45 -16.06 19.40 0.27
N LYS A 46 -15.92 19.07 1.56
CA LYS A 46 -14.65 19.32 2.25
C LYS A 46 -13.53 18.43 1.66
N LYS A 47 -12.30 18.94 1.67
CA LYS A 47 -11.11 18.18 1.23
C LYS A 47 -10.95 16.88 2.02
N ALA A 48 -10.29 15.90 1.39
CA ALA A 48 -9.91 14.64 2.01
C ALA A 48 -9.08 14.88 3.29
N ASN A 49 -9.14 13.94 4.24
CA ASN A 49 -8.31 14.01 5.44
C ASN A 49 -6.83 14.01 5.10
N SER A 50 -6.01 14.53 6.01
CA SER A 50 -4.56 14.40 5.95
C SER A 50 -4.14 12.93 5.90
N LYS A 51 -2.98 12.69 5.31
CA LYS A 51 -2.38 11.35 5.29
C LYS A 51 -2.01 10.96 6.72
N GLU A 52 -2.33 9.74 7.11
CA GLU A 52 -1.83 9.16 8.36
C GLU A 52 -0.39 8.64 8.18
N PRO A 53 0.41 8.56 9.25
CA PRO A 53 1.78 8.03 9.21
C PRO A 53 1.86 6.64 8.57
N LEU A 54 2.91 6.33 7.83
CA LEU A 54 3.06 5.07 7.12
C LEU A 54 3.17 3.91 8.11
N LYS A 55 2.31 2.89 7.92
CA LYS A 55 2.46 1.59 8.57
C LYS A 55 3.20 0.67 7.62
N SER A 56 4.50 0.55 7.84
CA SER A 56 5.38 -0.37 7.13
C SER A 56 4.99 -1.82 7.40
N HIS A 57 5.02 -2.65 6.37
CA HIS A 57 4.84 -4.10 6.49
C HIS A 57 6.13 -4.75 7.00
N SER A 58 6.02 -5.91 7.66
CA SER A 58 7.20 -6.70 7.98
C SER A 58 7.98 -7.05 6.71
N VAL A 59 9.30 -6.89 6.78
CA VAL A 59 10.23 -7.36 5.75
C VAL A 59 10.31 -8.89 5.86
N PRO A 60 10.19 -9.65 4.75
CA PRO A 60 10.35 -11.11 4.79
C PRO A 60 11.76 -11.54 5.19
N TYR A 61 11.92 -12.76 5.69
CA TYR A 61 13.21 -13.33 6.10
C TYR A 61 13.95 -13.97 4.94
N ARG A 62 13.24 -14.55 3.98
CA ARG A 62 13.82 -15.26 2.84
C ARG A 62 13.16 -14.92 1.50
N PRO A 63 13.83 -15.19 0.36
CA PRO A 63 13.24 -15.08 -0.96
C PRO A 63 11.96 -15.90 -1.06
N PHE A 64 10.96 -15.36 -1.77
CA PHE A 64 9.69 -16.03 -2.06
C PHE A 64 8.83 -16.39 -0.83
N GLU A 65 9.17 -15.94 0.38
CA GLU A 65 8.32 -16.14 1.57
C GLU A 65 7.00 -15.38 1.45
N LYS A 66 7.05 -14.19 0.86
CA LYS A 66 5.89 -13.31 0.70
C LYS A 66 5.90 -12.72 -0.70
N ILE A 67 4.87 -13.04 -1.46
CA ILE A 67 4.70 -12.53 -2.82
C ILE A 67 3.48 -11.65 -2.91
N GLY A 68 3.49 -10.75 -3.89
CA GLY A 68 2.32 -10.01 -4.29
C GLY A 68 1.99 -10.29 -5.74
N VAL A 69 0.70 -10.40 -6.03
CA VAL A 69 0.18 -10.85 -7.32
C VAL A 69 -0.90 -9.89 -7.77
N ASP A 70 -0.82 -9.49 -9.04
CA ASP A 70 -1.83 -8.63 -9.68
C ASP A 70 -1.99 -9.02 -11.15
N ILE A 71 -3.14 -8.65 -11.72
CA ILE A 71 -3.44 -8.86 -13.14
C ILE A 71 -3.34 -7.52 -13.85
N MET A 72 -2.53 -7.47 -14.90
CA MET A 72 -2.42 -6.30 -15.75
C MET A 72 -2.85 -6.60 -17.18
N ASP A 73 -3.45 -5.61 -17.83
CA ASP A 73 -3.69 -5.65 -19.27
C ASP A 73 -2.64 -4.82 -20.01
N PHE A 74 -2.14 -5.36 -21.11
CA PHE A 74 -1.25 -4.70 -22.05
C PHE A 74 -1.54 -5.19 -23.47
N ASP A 75 -1.82 -4.26 -24.38
CA ASP A 75 -2.09 -4.56 -25.80
C ASP A 75 -3.22 -5.59 -26.04
N ASN A 76 -4.31 -5.46 -25.26
CA ASN A 76 -5.46 -6.38 -25.25
C ASN A 76 -5.17 -7.80 -24.75
N ILE A 77 -3.97 -8.04 -24.22
CA ILE A 77 -3.58 -9.31 -23.59
C ILE A 77 -3.49 -9.09 -22.07
N SER A 78 -3.98 -10.07 -21.31
CA SER A 78 -3.89 -10.06 -19.85
C SER A 78 -2.65 -10.82 -19.38
N TYR A 79 -1.98 -10.29 -18.36
CA TYR A 79 -0.78 -10.88 -17.77
C TYR A 79 -0.93 -10.96 -16.26
N LEU A 80 -0.47 -12.06 -15.68
CA LEU A 80 -0.23 -12.22 -14.26
C LEU A 80 1.15 -11.67 -13.93
N VAL A 81 1.22 -10.74 -12.99
CA VAL A 81 2.48 -10.18 -12.49
C VAL A 81 2.67 -10.62 -11.05
N ILE A 82 3.79 -11.28 -10.80
CA ILE A 82 4.21 -11.69 -9.46
C ILE A 82 5.43 -10.88 -9.06
N MET A 83 5.43 -10.36 -7.84
CA MET A 83 6.55 -9.65 -7.23
C MET A 83 6.92 -10.26 -5.89
N ASP A 84 8.17 -10.69 -5.73
CA ASP A 84 8.70 -11.12 -4.43
C ASP A 84 9.01 -9.93 -3.53
N TYR A 85 8.51 -9.95 -2.29
CA TYR A 85 8.75 -8.86 -1.33
C TYR A 85 10.19 -8.83 -0.81
N TYR A 86 10.93 -9.94 -0.87
CA TYR A 86 12.33 -9.96 -0.45
C TYR A 86 13.25 -9.49 -1.58
N SER A 87 13.40 -10.30 -2.64
CA SER A 87 14.35 -10.10 -3.74
C SER A 87 13.94 -9.01 -4.73
N LYS A 88 12.67 -8.58 -4.73
CA LYS A 88 12.08 -7.75 -5.78
C LYS A 88 12.10 -8.42 -7.16
N TRP A 89 12.15 -9.75 -7.19
CA TRP A 89 12.00 -10.53 -8.42
C TRP A 89 10.62 -10.31 -9.02
N ILE A 90 10.57 -10.05 -10.33
CA ILE A 90 9.32 -9.93 -11.10
C ILE A 90 9.20 -11.13 -12.03
N GLU A 91 8.03 -11.77 -11.98
CA GLU A 91 7.57 -12.74 -12.98
C GLU A 91 6.39 -12.15 -13.75
N ILE A 92 6.37 -12.35 -15.07
CA ILE A 92 5.30 -11.90 -15.96
C ILE A 92 4.86 -13.10 -16.79
N THR A 93 3.62 -13.52 -16.60
CA THR A 93 3.05 -14.70 -17.26
C THR A 93 1.79 -14.31 -18.00
N GLU A 94 1.71 -14.63 -19.29
CA GLU A 94 0.50 -14.39 -20.08
C GLU A 94 -0.67 -15.25 -19.60
N LEU A 95 -1.87 -14.67 -19.57
CA LEU A 95 -3.12 -15.31 -19.19
C LEU A 95 -4.05 -15.41 -20.41
N ALA A 96 -4.58 -16.60 -20.66
CA ALA A 96 -5.60 -16.79 -21.70
C ALA A 96 -6.92 -16.09 -21.34
N ASN A 97 -7.25 -16.05 -20.04
CA ASN A 97 -8.41 -15.36 -19.50
C ASN A 97 -8.17 -14.96 -18.04
N LYS A 98 -9.06 -14.13 -17.48
CA LYS A 98 -8.98 -13.65 -16.08
C LYS A 98 -9.71 -14.58 -15.10
N CYS A 99 -10.03 -15.82 -15.49
CA CYS A 99 -10.71 -16.75 -14.60
C CYS A 99 -9.76 -17.26 -13.50
N ALA A 100 -10.32 -17.66 -12.37
CA ALA A 100 -9.53 -18.16 -11.24
C ALA A 100 -8.71 -19.41 -11.61
N ASP A 101 -9.26 -20.32 -12.41
CA ASP A 101 -8.59 -21.57 -12.80
C ASP A 101 -7.32 -21.34 -13.61
N GLU A 102 -7.36 -20.40 -14.56
CA GLU A 102 -6.20 -20.02 -15.37
C GLU A 102 -5.10 -19.41 -14.48
N VAL A 103 -5.49 -18.48 -13.59
CA VAL A 103 -4.56 -17.86 -12.64
C VAL A 103 -3.93 -18.90 -11.71
N ILE A 104 -4.73 -19.83 -11.15
CA ILE A 104 -4.23 -20.91 -10.29
C ILE A 104 -3.26 -21.81 -11.06
N THR A 105 -3.55 -22.12 -12.33
CA THR A 105 -2.68 -22.94 -13.17
C THR A 105 -1.32 -22.28 -13.40
N LYS A 106 -1.29 -20.96 -13.68
CA LYS A 106 -0.03 -20.22 -13.78
C LYS A 106 0.70 -20.13 -12.45
N LEU A 107 0.00 -19.89 -11.34
CA LEU A 107 0.59 -19.88 -10.01
C LEU A 107 1.21 -21.22 -9.62
N LYS A 108 0.54 -22.35 -9.93
CA LYS A 108 1.12 -23.70 -9.72
C LYS A 108 2.43 -23.87 -10.49
N THR A 109 2.48 -23.36 -11.72
CA THR A 109 3.71 -23.40 -12.53
C THR A 109 4.83 -22.61 -11.86
N ASP A 110 4.55 -21.40 -11.39
CA ASP A 110 5.57 -20.58 -10.72
C ASP A 110 5.95 -21.14 -9.33
N PHE A 111 5.01 -21.70 -8.58
CA PHE A 111 5.29 -22.38 -7.31
C PHE A 111 6.14 -23.63 -7.50
N SER A 112 6.02 -24.31 -8.65
CA SER A 112 6.90 -25.44 -8.96
C SER A 112 8.36 -25.01 -9.20
N ARG A 113 8.58 -23.76 -9.62
CA ARG A 113 9.92 -23.20 -9.91
C ARG A 113 10.58 -22.61 -8.67
N PHE A 114 9.83 -21.89 -7.85
CA PHE A 114 10.36 -21.10 -6.74
C PHE A 114 10.04 -21.69 -5.36
N GLY A 115 9.12 -22.65 -5.29
CA GLY A 115 8.53 -23.13 -4.05
C GLY A 115 7.22 -22.41 -3.71
N VAL A 116 6.50 -22.94 -2.73
CA VAL A 116 5.23 -22.35 -2.27
C VAL A 116 5.52 -21.23 -1.27
N PRO A 117 4.97 -20.02 -1.47
CA PRO A 117 5.16 -18.92 -0.52
C PRO A 117 4.38 -19.13 0.77
N ASN A 118 4.82 -18.49 1.86
CA ASN A 118 4.05 -18.46 3.12
C ASN A 118 2.86 -17.51 3.04
N THR A 119 2.97 -16.43 2.26
CA THR A 119 1.90 -15.42 2.13
C THR A 119 1.80 -14.90 0.71
N VAL A 120 0.59 -14.91 0.16
CA VAL A 120 0.24 -14.31 -1.13
C VAL A 120 -0.65 -13.09 -0.89
N ILE A 121 -0.18 -11.92 -1.31
CA ILE A 121 -0.96 -10.69 -1.32
C ILE A 121 -1.57 -10.52 -2.72
N SER A 122 -2.88 -10.29 -2.79
CA SER A 122 -3.55 -9.98 -4.05
C SER A 122 -4.64 -8.94 -3.84
N ASP A 123 -4.91 -8.16 -4.89
CA ASP A 123 -6.11 -7.32 -4.97
C ASP A 123 -7.30 -8.14 -5.51
N ASN A 124 -8.51 -7.63 -5.28
CA ASN A 124 -9.78 -8.36 -5.46
C ASN A 124 -10.01 -8.92 -6.90
N ILE A 125 -10.79 -10.02 -7.01
CA ILE A 125 -11.23 -10.80 -8.20
C ILE A 125 -10.20 -10.97 -9.34
N PRO A 126 -9.80 -12.21 -9.71
CA PRO A 126 -10.44 -13.51 -9.43
C PRO A 126 -9.99 -14.20 -8.14
N PHE A 127 -9.13 -13.55 -7.37
CA PHE A 127 -8.47 -14.17 -6.21
C PHE A 127 -9.44 -14.48 -5.04
N ASN A 128 -10.61 -13.83 -4.95
CA ASN A 128 -11.61 -14.07 -3.89
C ASN A 128 -12.63 -15.18 -4.21
N SER A 129 -12.28 -16.11 -5.10
CA SER A 129 -13.15 -17.24 -5.45
C SER A 129 -13.01 -18.39 -4.46
N TYR A 130 -14.07 -19.19 -4.30
CA TYR A 130 -14.03 -20.41 -3.48
C TYR A 130 -12.93 -21.38 -3.94
N ILE A 131 -12.70 -21.46 -5.25
CA ILE A 131 -11.66 -22.28 -5.87
C ILE A 131 -10.27 -21.83 -5.40
N TYR A 132 -10.01 -20.52 -5.34
CA TYR A 132 -8.74 -19.99 -4.86
C TYR A 132 -8.51 -20.28 -3.36
N LYS A 133 -9.58 -20.24 -2.55
CA LYS A 133 -9.52 -20.61 -1.13
C LYS A 133 -9.22 -22.09 -0.92
N ASN A 134 -9.79 -22.96 -1.74
CA ASN A 134 -9.46 -24.39 -1.71
C ASN A 134 -7.99 -24.60 -2.12
N PHE A 135 -7.55 -23.95 -3.19
CA PHE A 135 -6.15 -23.99 -3.63
C PHE A 135 -5.18 -23.54 -2.54
N SER A 136 -5.47 -22.46 -1.80
CA SER A 136 -4.60 -22.01 -0.71
C SER A 136 -4.53 -22.99 0.45
N ASN A 137 -5.65 -23.63 0.78
CA ASN A 137 -5.69 -24.64 1.84
C ASN A 137 -4.94 -25.91 1.41
N GLU A 138 -5.12 -26.37 0.17
CA GLU A 138 -4.42 -27.53 -0.39
C GLU A 138 -2.90 -27.32 -0.43
N TRP A 139 -2.46 -26.13 -0.83
CA TRP A 139 -1.04 -25.79 -0.98
C TRP A 139 -0.44 -25.17 0.29
N ASN A 140 -1.20 -25.06 1.39
CA ASN A 140 -0.76 -24.56 2.69
C ASN A 140 -0.10 -23.17 2.66
N PHE A 141 -0.70 -22.21 1.95
CA PHE A 141 -0.26 -20.81 2.00
C PHE A 141 -1.36 -19.88 2.51
N ASN A 142 -0.97 -18.81 3.19
CA ASN A 142 -1.91 -17.78 3.61
C ASN A 142 -2.14 -16.81 2.44
N TYR A 143 -3.39 -16.48 2.15
CA TYR A 143 -3.69 -15.35 1.27
C TYR A 143 -4.26 -14.19 2.08
N ALA A 144 -3.89 -12.97 1.73
CA ALA A 144 -4.48 -11.76 2.31
C ALA A 144 -5.16 -10.95 1.21
N PHE A 145 -6.49 -10.81 1.29
CA PHE A 145 -7.22 -9.93 0.38
C PHE A 145 -7.13 -8.50 0.83
N LEU A 146 -6.55 -7.67 -0.03
CA LEU A 146 -6.61 -6.23 0.15
C LEU A 146 -7.90 -5.75 -0.51
N ILE A 147 -8.74 -5.09 0.28
CA ILE A 147 -9.93 -4.41 -0.26
C ILE A 147 -9.44 -3.38 -1.27
N SER A 148 -10.11 -3.28 -2.44
CA SER A 148 -9.83 -2.36 -3.58
C SER A 148 -9.57 -0.87 -3.23
N TYR A 149 -9.80 -0.46 -1.97
CA TYR A 149 -9.55 0.89 -1.46
C TYR A 149 -8.43 0.96 -0.38
N TYR A 150 -7.65 -0.11 -0.23
CA TYR A 150 -6.59 -0.32 0.77
C TYR A 150 -5.18 -0.39 0.12
N SER A 151 -4.78 0.65 -0.62
CA SER A 151 -3.48 0.70 -1.33
C SER A 151 -2.18 0.96 -0.51
N PRO A 152 -2.07 0.87 0.84
CA PRO A 152 -0.73 0.89 1.44
C PRO A 152 0.02 -0.45 1.27
N SER A 153 -0.69 -1.58 1.22
CA SER A 153 -0.07 -2.91 1.17
C SER A 153 0.20 -3.44 -0.23
N ASN A 154 -0.61 -3.01 -1.20
CA ASN A 154 -0.42 -3.41 -2.60
C ASN A 154 0.57 -2.52 -3.37
N GLY A 155 1.09 -1.46 -2.75
CA GLY A 155 1.99 -0.52 -3.44
C GLY A 155 3.27 -1.15 -4.01
N MET A 156 3.68 -2.33 -3.52
CA MET A 156 4.76 -3.09 -4.14
C MET A 156 4.36 -3.75 -5.45
N VAL A 157 3.16 -4.34 -5.52
CA VAL A 157 2.65 -4.99 -6.73
C VAL A 157 2.20 -3.95 -7.76
N GLU A 158 1.56 -2.85 -7.33
CA GLU A 158 1.26 -1.71 -8.19
C GLU A 158 2.54 -1.16 -8.85
N ARG A 159 3.65 -1.09 -8.08
CA ARG A 159 4.96 -0.72 -8.63
C ARG A 159 5.48 -1.78 -9.60
N ALA A 160 5.31 -3.07 -9.31
CA ALA A 160 5.70 -4.16 -10.20
C ALA A 160 4.99 -4.07 -11.55
N VAL A 161 3.66 -3.86 -11.54
CA VAL A 161 2.85 -3.64 -12.75
C VAL A 161 3.34 -2.41 -13.52
N GLY A 162 3.67 -1.33 -12.83
CA GLY A 162 4.25 -0.13 -13.46
C GLY A 162 5.59 -0.41 -14.14
N ILE A 163 6.47 -1.20 -13.50
CA ILE A 163 7.75 -1.63 -14.07
C ILE A 163 7.52 -2.54 -15.28
N ALA A 164 6.67 -3.55 -15.16
CA ALA A 164 6.33 -4.48 -16.23
C ALA A 164 5.80 -3.73 -17.47
N LYS A 165 4.81 -2.85 -17.31
CA LYS A 165 4.28 -2.01 -18.39
C LYS A 165 5.35 -1.12 -19.02
N SER A 166 6.27 -0.59 -18.23
CA SER A 166 7.38 0.23 -18.73
C SER A 166 8.32 -0.60 -19.61
N ILE A 167 8.72 -1.80 -19.15
CA ILE A 167 9.57 -2.72 -19.90
C ILE A 167 8.90 -3.11 -21.22
N MET A 168 7.65 -3.56 -21.17
CA MET A 168 6.91 -4.03 -22.35
C MET A 168 6.69 -2.92 -23.37
N ARG A 169 6.33 -1.70 -22.93
CA ARG A 169 6.14 -0.55 -23.82
C ARG A 169 7.44 -0.16 -24.54
N LYS A 170 8.55 -0.08 -23.81
CA LYS A 170 9.86 0.25 -24.40
C LYS A 170 10.34 -0.83 -25.36
N ALA A 171 10.18 -2.11 -24.99
CA ALA A 171 10.52 -3.22 -25.84
C ALA A 171 9.72 -3.21 -27.16
N ARG A 172 8.42 -2.86 -27.10
CA ARG A 172 7.58 -2.69 -28.29
C ARG A 172 8.07 -1.57 -29.21
N GLU A 173 8.37 -0.39 -28.65
CA GLU A 173 8.90 0.75 -29.43
C GLU A 173 10.25 0.41 -30.07
N ASP A 174 11.10 -0.33 -29.35
CA ASP A 174 12.40 -0.81 -29.81
C ASP A 174 12.31 -2.08 -30.70
N LYS A 175 11.09 -2.61 -30.92
CA LYS A 175 10.82 -3.84 -31.68
C LYS A 175 11.62 -5.07 -31.21
N ARG A 176 11.79 -5.19 -29.88
CA ARG A 176 12.46 -6.33 -29.22
C ARG A 176 11.50 -7.09 -28.33
N ASP A 177 11.88 -8.32 -27.98
CA ASP A 177 11.17 -9.11 -26.98
C ASP A 177 11.34 -8.49 -25.59
N TYR A 178 10.22 -8.29 -24.88
CA TYR A 178 10.20 -7.76 -23.53
C TYR A 178 10.92 -8.67 -22.53
N LEU A 179 11.06 -9.97 -22.83
CA LEU A 179 11.80 -10.93 -22.00
C LEU A 179 13.26 -10.53 -21.83
N VAL A 180 13.88 -9.89 -22.83
CA VAL A 180 15.26 -9.36 -22.72
C VAL A 180 15.30 -8.23 -21.68
N GLY A 181 14.35 -7.31 -21.73
CA GLY A 181 14.25 -6.22 -20.76
C GLY A 181 13.95 -6.72 -19.34
N LEU A 182 13.14 -7.77 -19.21
CA LEU A 182 12.85 -8.42 -17.93
C LEU A 182 14.10 -9.12 -17.36
N MET A 183 14.88 -9.79 -18.22
CA MET A 183 16.15 -10.42 -17.84
C MET A 183 17.18 -9.39 -17.36
N GLU A 184 17.31 -8.26 -18.05
CA GLU A 184 18.20 -7.18 -17.63
C GLU A 184 17.73 -6.52 -16.32
N TYR A 185 16.42 -6.32 -16.13
CA TYR A 185 15.87 -5.86 -14.85
C TYR A 185 16.27 -6.79 -13.70
N ARG A 186 16.16 -8.11 -13.89
CA ARG A 186 16.52 -9.12 -12.89
C ARG A 186 18.00 -9.08 -12.52
N ASN A 187 18.87 -8.64 -13.43
CA ASN A 187 20.32 -8.54 -13.20
C ASN A 187 20.80 -7.13 -12.80
N THR A 188 19.95 -6.11 -12.90
CA THR A 188 20.31 -4.73 -12.57
C THR A 188 20.25 -4.49 -11.05
N PRO A 189 21.32 -3.96 -10.42
CA PRO A 189 21.32 -3.64 -9.00
C PRO A 189 20.24 -2.63 -8.61
N ILE A 190 19.56 -2.91 -7.51
CA ILE A 190 18.56 -1.98 -6.95
C ILE A 190 19.30 -0.86 -6.22
N SER A 191 19.00 0.38 -6.58
CA SER A 191 19.56 1.57 -5.94
C SER A 191 19.48 1.49 -4.41
N CYS A 192 20.59 1.79 -3.72
CA CYS A 192 20.78 1.73 -2.27
C CYS A 192 20.91 0.33 -1.65
N LEU A 193 20.62 -0.76 -2.37
CA LEU A 193 20.92 -2.13 -1.91
C LEU A 193 22.24 -2.64 -2.50
N ASP A 194 22.58 -2.15 -3.69
CA ASP A 194 23.73 -2.57 -4.53
C ASP A 194 23.70 -4.06 -4.89
N LEU A 195 22.51 -4.67 -4.82
CA LEU A 195 22.24 -6.06 -5.18
C LEU A 195 21.10 -6.11 -6.19
N SER A 196 21.21 -7.00 -7.17
CA SER A 196 20.15 -7.26 -8.16
C SER A 196 19.11 -8.26 -7.64
N PRO A 197 17.89 -8.28 -8.22
CA PRO A 197 16.91 -9.30 -7.89
C PRO A 197 17.44 -10.74 -8.03
N ALA A 198 18.22 -11.02 -9.07
CA ALA A 198 18.84 -12.33 -9.27
C ALA A 198 19.84 -12.70 -8.16
N GLN A 199 20.67 -11.75 -7.73
CA GLN A 199 21.58 -11.97 -6.61
C GLN A 199 20.83 -12.23 -5.31
N MET A 200 19.73 -11.51 -5.06
CA MET A 200 18.92 -11.71 -3.86
C MET A 200 18.10 -13.02 -3.89
N MET A 201 17.69 -13.47 -5.08
CA MET A 201 16.85 -14.66 -5.26
C MET A 201 17.68 -15.95 -5.31
N PHE A 202 18.80 -15.93 -6.03
CA PHE A 202 19.59 -17.12 -6.36
C PHE A 202 21.03 -17.05 -5.87
N ASN A 203 21.42 -15.99 -5.14
CA ASN A 203 22.80 -15.77 -4.70
C ASN A 203 23.81 -15.72 -5.85
N ARG A 204 23.39 -15.40 -7.08
CA ARG A 204 24.27 -15.32 -8.25
C ARG A 204 23.72 -14.34 -9.28
N ARG A 205 24.58 -13.90 -10.19
CA ARG A 205 24.15 -13.17 -11.39
C ARG A 205 23.74 -14.18 -12.47
N LEU A 206 22.79 -13.79 -13.32
CA LEU A 206 22.45 -14.56 -14.50
C LEU A 206 23.29 -14.08 -15.67
N LYS A 207 23.68 -15.01 -16.53
CA LYS A 207 24.35 -14.67 -17.78
C LYS A 207 23.34 -14.01 -18.72
N THR A 208 23.67 -12.81 -19.20
CA THR A 208 22.90 -12.12 -20.25
C THR A 208 23.78 -11.95 -21.49
N ASN A 209 23.32 -11.16 -22.47
CA ASN A 209 24.10 -10.85 -23.67
C ASN A 209 25.28 -9.90 -23.37
N LEU A 210 25.29 -9.26 -22.19
CA LEU A 210 26.43 -8.44 -21.77
C LEU A 210 27.61 -9.34 -21.37
N PRO A 211 28.84 -9.04 -21.85
CA PRO A 211 30.02 -9.79 -21.46
C PRO A 211 30.26 -9.64 -19.95
N ILE A 212 30.45 -10.77 -19.28
CA ILE A 212 30.65 -10.85 -17.83
C ILE A 212 31.70 -11.91 -17.52
N SER A 213 32.52 -11.65 -16.51
CA SER A 213 33.53 -12.62 -16.06
C SER A 213 32.88 -13.82 -15.36
N ASN A 214 33.43 -15.02 -15.59
CA ASN A 214 32.93 -16.25 -14.97
C ASN A 214 32.90 -16.19 -13.44
N LYS A 215 33.83 -15.43 -12.83
CA LYS A 215 33.88 -15.23 -11.38
C LYS A 215 32.59 -14.60 -10.83
N LEU A 216 32.00 -13.65 -11.57
CA LEU A 216 30.78 -12.94 -11.16
C LEU A 216 29.50 -13.76 -11.36
N LEU A 217 29.57 -14.87 -12.13
CA LEU A 217 28.47 -15.80 -12.34
C LEU A 217 28.38 -16.87 -11.24
N ASN A 218 29.47 -17.08 -10.49
CA ASN A 218 29.49 -18.01 -9.37
C ASN A 218 28.60 -17.51 -8.23
N ALA A 219 28.07 -18.46 -7.44
CA ALA A 219 27.24 -18.13 -6.30
C ALA A 219 28.06 -17.48 -5.18
N GLU A 220 27.49 -16.45 -4.57
CA GLU A 220 28.04 -15.68 -3.46
C GLU A 220 26.94 -15.45 -2.41
N LEU A 221 27.25 -15.71 -1.14
CA LEU A 221 26.31 -15.48 -0.05
C LEU A 221 26.34 -14.01 0.36
N PHE A 222 25.18 -13.35 0.26
CA PHE A 222 25.02 -11.96 0.65
C PHE A 222 24.40 -11.86 2.05
N ASN A 223 25.21 -11.46 3.03
CA ASN A 223 24.76 -11.23 4.39
C ASN A 223 24.05 -9.86 4.55
N ASN A 224 23.23 -9.73 5.58
CA ASN A 224 22.59 -8.47 6.00
C ASN A 224 21.64 -7.83 4.96
N ILE A 225 21.16 -8.59 3.96
CA ILE A 225 20.16 -8.08 2.99
C ILE A 225 18.93 -7.55 3.71
N ARG A 226 18.44 -8.31 4.70
CA ARG A 226 17.25 -7.94 5.48
C ARG A 226 17.44 -6.62 6.22
N ASP A 227 18.60 -6.40 6.84
CA ASP A 227 18.87 -5.18 7.59
C ASP A 227 18.87 -3.96 6.66
N LYS A 228 19.50 -4.08 5.49
CA LYS A 228 19.44 -3.03 4.46
C LYS A 228 18.01 -2.76 3.97
N LEU A 229 17.19 -3.81 3.81
CA LEU A 229 15.78 -3.66 3.45
C LEU A 229 14.97 -2.93 4.55
N ILE A 230 15.22 -3.25 5.82
CA ILE A 230 14.61 -2.60 6.98
C ILE A 230 15.03 -1.12 7.04
N GLU A 231 16.32 -0.84 6.90
CA GLU A 231 16.86 0.52 6.90
C GLU A 231 16.22 1.37 5.79
N ARG A 232 16.16 0.83 4.56
CA ARG A 232 15.48 1.47 3.44
C ARG A 232 14.02 1.78 3.76
N GLN A 233 13.31 0.83 4.37
CA GLN A 233 11.90 1.00 4.73
C GLN A 233 11.73 2.07 5.83
N ASN A 234 12.65 2.15 6.79
CA ASN A 234 12.67 3.16 7.83
C ASN A 234 12.93 4.56 7.26
N ILE A 235 13.91 4.70 6.35
CA ILE A 235 14.18 5.96 5.65
C ILE A 235 12.94 6.41 4.87
N GLN A 236 12.31 5.51 4.12
CA GLN A 236 11.08 5.82 3.37
C GLN A 236 9.96 6.29 4.30
N LYS A 237 9.78 5.63 5.43
CA LYS A 237 8.81 6.01 6.47
C LYS A 237 9.11 7.40 7.03
N LEU A 238 10.37 7.70 7.38
CA LEU A 238 10.77 9.01 7.90
C LEU A 238 10.42 10.14 6.92
N TYR A 239 10.71 9.99 5.62
CA TYR A 239 10.37 11.00 4.63
C TYR A 239 8.86 11.13 4.39
N TYR A 240 8.13 10.02 4.36
CA TYR A 240 6.67 10.04 4.21
C TYR A 240 6.01 10.73 5.41
N ASP A 241 6.45 10.40 6.62
CA ASP A 241 5.81 10.82 7.86
C ASP A 241 5.95 12.33 8.15
N LYS A 242 6.92 13.02 7.52
CA LYS A 242 7.10 14.49 7.62
C LYS A 242 5.85 15.31 7.28
N THR A 243 4.97 14.77 6.44
CA THR A 243 3.75 15.45 5.97
C THR A 243 2.47 14.80 6.50
N THR A 244 2.58 13.93 7.50
CA THR A 244 1.48 13.11 8.00
C THR A 244 1.16 13.43 9.45
N HIS A 245 -0.10 13.24 9.82
CA HIS A 245 -0.56 13.37 11.20
C HIS A 245 -1.48 12.22 11.57
N PRO A 246 -1.38 11.67 12.79
CA PRO A 246 -2.30 10.63 13.23
C PRO A 246 -3.73 11.19 13.31
N LEU A 247 -4.70 10.43 12.81
CA LEU A 247 -6.11 10.79 12.91
C LEU A 247 -6.69 10.24 14.23
N PRO A 248 -7.54 10.98 14.95
CA PRO A 248 -8.13 10.52 16.20
C PRO A 248 -9.01 9.29 15.96
N GLU A 249 -8.99 8.36 16.91
CA GLU A 249 -9.84 7.17 16.84
C GLU A 249 -11.33 7.54 16.91
N LEU A 250 -12.17 6.68 16.31
CA LEU A 250 -13.61 6.89 16.28
C LEU A 250 -14.31 5.78 17.07
N LYS A 251 -15.40 6.11 17.75
CA LYS A 251 -16.14 5.18 18.63
C LYS A 251 -17.34 4.59 17.91
N GLN A 252 -17.78 3.42 18.35
CA GLN A 252 -19.01 2.78 17.88
C GLN A 252 -20.21 3.72 18.09
N GLY A 253 -21.07 3.81 17.08
CA GLY A 253 -22.27 4.64 17.11
C GLY A 253 -22.05 6.12 16.75
N GLU A 254 -20.81 6.59 16.55
CA GLU A 254 -20.57 7.97 16.13
C GLU A 254 -21.08 8.25 14.71
N ASN A 255 -21.65 9.44 14.52
CA ASN A 255 -22.04 9.96 13.22
C ASN A 255 -20.81 10.40 12.44
N VAL A 256 -20.68 9.85 11.24
CA VAL A 256 -19.54 10.08 10.37
C VAL A 256 -19.98 10.37 8.96
N ARG A 257 -19.06 10.89 8.16
CA ARG A 257 -19.18 10.85 6.71
C ARG A 257 -18.12 9.98 6.08
N ILE A 258 -18.50 9.29 5.02
CA ILE A 258 -17.63 8.43 4.20
C ILE A 258 -17.38 9.11 2.85
N LEU A 259 -16.14 9.01 2.37
CA LEU A 259 -15.79 9.55 1.06
C LEU A 259 -16.32 8.64 -0.06
N ASN A 260 -17.15 9.18 -0.94
CA ASN A 260 -17.52 8.56 -2.21
C ASN A 260 -16.45 8.90 -3.26
N PHE A 261 -15.75 7.88 -3.78
CA PHE A 261 -14.66 8.06 -4.75
C PHE A 261 -15.12 8.45 -6.14
N LYS A 262 -16.35 8.08 -6.55
CA LYS A 262 -16.87 8.42 -7.88
C LYS A 262 -17.09 9.92 -8.01
N ASN A 263 -17.76 10.47 -6.99
CA ASN A 263 -18.19 11.87 -7.02
C ASN A 263 -17.27 12.79 -6.20
N LYS A 264 -16.29 12.22 -5.48
CA LYS A 264 -15.38 12.93 -4.55
C LYS A 264 -16.14 13.72 -3.46
N THR A 265 -17.30 13.23 -3.05
CA THR A 265 -18.17 13.86 -2.05
C THR A 265 -18.25 13.04 -0.76
N TRP A 266 -18.57 13.68 0.35
CA TRP A 266 -18.79 13.03 1.65
C TRP A 266 -20.26 12.71 1.89
N GLU A 267 -20.57 11.43 2.10
CA GLU A 267 -21.91 10.88 2.37
C GLU A 267 -22.05 10.50 3.83
N SER A 268 -23.24 10.66 4.43
CA SER A 268 -23.48 10.32 5.83
C SER A 268 -23.50 8.81 6.08
N ALA A 269 -22.94 8.42 7.22
CA ALA A 269 -22.83 7.04 7.67
C ALA A 269 -22.70 6.97 9.20
N LYS A 270 -22.87 5.78 9.77
CA LYS A 270 -22.67 5.51 11.19
C LYS A 270 -21.62 4.44 11.40
N ILE A 271 -20.80 4.58 12.43
CA ILE A 271 -19.81 3.55 12.77
C ILE A 271 -20.51 2.37 13.43
N VAL A 272 -20.33 1.19 12.83
CA VAL A 272 -20.80 -0.08 13.39
C VAL A 272 -19.76 -0.63 14.36
N SER A 273 -18.51 -0.80 13.90
CA SER A 273 -17.44 -1.33 14.74
C SER A 273 -16.05 -1.04 14.14
N LYS A 274 -15.01 -1.12 14.98
CA LYS A 274 -13.61 -1.08 14.55
C LYS A 274 -13.17 -2.49 14.15
N HIS A 275 -12.36 -2.60 13.10
CA HIS A 275 -11.83 -3.91 12.68
C HIS A 275 -10.81 -4.42 13.71
N LYS A 276 -10.94 -5.68 14.14
CA LYS A 276 -10.08 -6.28 15.18
C LYS A 276 -8.59 -6.27 14.81
N LEU A 277 -8.26 -6.68 13.58
CA LEU A 277 -6.87 -6.82 13.10
C LEU A 277 -6.29 -5.55 12.45
N HIS A 278 -7.14 -4.66 11.93
CA HIS A 278 -6.70 -3.51 11.16
C HIS A 278 -7.14 -2.23 11.85
N LEU A 279 -6.28 -1.69 12.70
CA LEU A 279 -6.58 -0.55 13.58
C LEU A 279 -7.06 0.72 12.85
N ARG A 280 -6.81 0.84 11.55
CA ARG A 280 -7.28 1.95 10.69
C ARG A 280 -8.48 1.59 9.83
N SER A 281 -9.09 0.43 10.00
CA SER A 281 -10.28 0.01 9.26
C SER A 281 -11.49 -0.02 10.19
N TYR A 282 -12.62 0.46 9.69
CA TYR A 282 -13.90 0.49 10.39
C TYR A 282 -14.99 -0.07 9.49
N PHE A 283 -15.98 -0.71 10.11
CA PHE A 283 -17.24 -1.06 9.47
C PHE A 283 -18.21 0.11 9.67
N VAL A 284 -18.77 0.59 8.58
CA VAL A 284 -19.66 1.76 8.53
C VAL A 284 -20.95 1.40 7.80
N LYS A 285 -22.10 1.78 8.36
CA LYS A 285 -23.42 1.62 7.75
C LYS A 285 -23.75 2.91 7.00
N ASN A 286 -24.03 2.83 5.71
CA ASN A 286 -24.43 3.99 4.91
C ASN A 286 -25.94 4.27 5.08
N GLN A 287 -26.45 5.32 4.44
CA GLN A 287 -27.88 5.65 4.43
C GLN A 287 -28.75 4.55 3.82
N SER A 288 -28.24 3.75 2.88
CA SER A 288 -28.97 2.65 2.25
C SER A 288 -28.97 1.35 3.08
N GLY A 289 -28.52 1.40 4.33
CA GLY A 289 -28.42 0.24 5.21
C GLY A 289 -27.24 -0.71 4.96
N LYS A 290 -26.44 -0.49 3.90
CA LYS A 290 -25.31 -1.37 3.55
C LYS A 290 -24.12 -1.12 4.46
N ILE A 291 -23.57 -2.21 5.00
CA ILE A 291 -22.32 -2.19 5.76
C ILE A 291 -21.13 -2.23 4.79
N LEU A 292 -20.22 -1.27 4.95
CA LEU A 292 -19.02 -1.14 4.15
C LEU A 292 -17.80 -1.12 5.07
N ARG A 293 -16.70 -1.72 4.63
CA ARG A 293 -15.39 -1.52 5.28
C ARG A 293 -14.69 -0.30 4.67
N ARG A 294 -14.25 0.63 5.53
CA ARG A 294 -13.57 1.87 5.12
C ARG A 294 -12.35 2.15 6.00
N ASN A 295 -11.33 2.75 5.39
CA ASN A 295 -10.13 3.19 6.12
C ASN A 295 -10.41 4.52 6.83
N ARG A 296 -9.77 4.75 7.98
CA ARG A 296 -9.89 5.95 8.80
C ARG A 296 -9.65 7.25 8.02
N LYS A 297 -8.75 7.25 7.02
CA LYS A 297 -8.53 8.40 6.13
C LYS A 297 -9.75 8.77 5.29
N HIS A 298 -10.63 7.80 4.98
CA HIS A 298 -11.85 7.96 4.19
C HIS A 298 -13.10 8.16 5.06
N ILE A 299 -12.94 8.31 6.37
CA ILE A 299 -14.02 8.53 7.33
C ILE A 299 -13.75 9.85 8.03
N ARG A 300 -14.79 10.66 8.22
CA ARG A 300 -14.70 11.88 9.00
C ARG A 300 -15.77 11.93 10.07
N LYS A 301 -15.42 12.39 11.26
CA LYS A 301 -16.42 12.76 12.26
C LYS A 301 -17.28 13.89 11.73
N SER A 302 -18.59 13.72 11.86
CA SER A 302 -19.56 14.74 11.50
C SER A 302 -20.03 15.44 12.76
N ASN A 303 -20.16 16.76 12.69
CA ASN A 303 -20.78 17.56 13.75
C ASN A 303 -22.31 17.61 13.60
N THR A 304 -22.84 17.18 12.45
CA THR A 304 -24.27 17.14 12.19
C THR A 304 -24.85 15.80 12.64
N SER A 305 -25.91 15.86 13.46
CA SER A 305 -26.66 14.68 13.88
C SER A 305 -27.61 14.26 12.77
N PHE A 306 -27.56 12.99 12.39
CA PHE A 306 -28.52 12.38 11.45
C PHE A 306 -29.05 11.09 12.06
N HIS A 307 -30.34 10.82 11.89
CA HIS A 307 -30.93 9.54 12.25
C HIS A 307 -30.70 8.55 11.11
N ILE A 308 -29.93 7.50 11.39
CA ILE A 308 -29.82 6.30 10.56
C ILE A 308 -30.35 5.17 11.43
N GLU A 309 -31.49 4.59 11.05
CA GLU A 309 -32.10 3.48 11.78
C GLU A 309 -31.16 2.26 11.77
N THR A 310 -30.85 1.78 12.96
CA THR A 310 -30.04 0.57 13.17
C THR A 310 -30.93 -0.48 13.80
N ASP A 311 -31.36 -1.45 13.01
CA ASP A 311 -31.96 -2.67 13.53
C ASP A 311 -30.85 -3.57 14.13
N PRO A 312 -30.90 -3.94 15.42
CA PRO A 312 -29.85 -4.74 16.07
C PRO A 312 -29.75 -6.19 15.57
N ASN A 313 -30.76 -6.68 14.83
CA ASN A 313 -30.88 -8.11 14.49
C ASN A 313 -30.26 -8.53 13.14
N GLU A 314 -29.71 -7.61 12.33
CA GLU A 314 -28.99 -7.96 11.07
C GLU A 314 -27.51 -8.39 11.31
N ILE A 315 -27.14 -8.69 12.55
CA ILE A 315 -25.75 -9.01 12.95
C ILE A 315 -25.38 -10.49 12.68
N SER A 316 -26.31 -11.35 12.26
CA SER A 316 -26.10 -12.81 12.26
C SER A 316 -25.47 -13.44 11.00
N THR A 317 -25.13 -12.67 9.96
CA THR A 317 -24.37 -13.20 8.80
C THR A 317 -23.02 -12.50 8.65
N PHE A 318 -22.20 -12.53 9.71
CA PHE A 318 -20.76 -12.39 9.53
C PHE A 318 -20.20 -13.75 9.12
N HIS A 319 -19.89 -13.91 7.84
CA HIS A 319 -18.88 -14.89 7.47
C HIS A 319 -17.61 -14.53 8.24
N SER A 320 -17.21 -15.42 9.13
CA SER A 320 -15.91 -15.41 9.75
C SER A 320 -14.87 -15.44 8.63
N ASP A 321 -14.30 -14.28 8.31
CA ASP A 321 -12.98 -14.23 7.70
C ASP A 321 -12.04 -14.85 8.73
N SER A 322 -11.74 -16.14 8.56
CA SER A 322 -10.77 -16.87 9.34
C SER A 322 -9.39 -16.28 9.06
N GLU A 323 -8.98 -15.27 9.83
CA GLU A 323 -7.58 -14.84 9.93
C GLU A 323 -7.09 -15.13 11.35
N VAL A 324 -6.28 -16.17 11.48
CA VAL A 324 -5.72 -16.64 12.74
C VAL A 324 -4.40 -15.91 13.04
N VAL A 325 -4.43 -15.20 14.17
CA VAL A 325 -3.39 -14.86 15.16
C VAL A 325 -1.91 -15.10 14.78
N LEU A 326 -1.12 -14.01 14.75
CA LEU A 326 0.31 -14.07 15.07
C LEU A 326 0.50 -13.80 16.57
N ASN A 327 1.04 -14.79 17.28
CA ASN A 327 1.38 -14.71 18.72
C ASN A 327 2.52 -13.70 18.95
N PRO A 328 2.38 -12.75 19.91
CA PRO A 328 3.46 -11.86 20.30
C PRO A 328 4.22 -12.43 21.49
N GLN A 329 5.20 -13.31 21.24
CA GLN A 329 6.19 -13.67 22.24
C GLN A 329 7.57 -13.61 21.59
N ASN A 330 8.22 -12.45 21.78
CA ASN A 330 9.67 -12.21 21.89
C ASN A 330 9.98 -10.74 21.59
N MET A 331 9.48 -9.85 22.46
CA MET A 331 10.10 -8.54 22.63
C MET A 331 11.19 -8.70 23.70
N GLN A 332 12.43 -8.95 23.27
CA GLN A 332 13.59 -8.74 24.14
C GLN A 332 14.12 -7.33 23.91
N HIS A 333 14.15 -6.58 25.01
CA HIS A 333 14.72 -5.26 25.16
C HIS A 333 16.15 -5.23 24.62
N TYR A 334 16.41 -4.37 23.63
CA TYR A 334 17.76 -3.90 23.37
C TYR A 334 17.92 -2.48 23.91
N ASN A 335 18.90 -2.36 24.79
CA ASN A 335 19.28 -1.17 25.51
C ASN A 335 19.69 -0.04 24.56
N LYS A 336 19.24 1.18 24.90
CA LYS A 336 19.77 2.43 24.37
C LYS A 336 21.27 2.49 24.61
N SER A 337 22.06 2.48 23.54
CA SER A 337 23.42 3.01 23.57
C SER A 337 23.41 4.43 23.00
N ASN A 338 23.97 5.35 23.78
CA ASN A 338 24.11 6.77 23.48
C ASN A 338 24.87 6.98 22.16
N CYS A 339 24.35 7.83 21.28
CA CYS A 339 25.10 8.33 20.14
C CYS A 339 25.23 9.85 20.28
N ASN A 340 26.46 10.29 20.52
CA ASN A 340 26.86 11.68 20.68
C ASN A 340 26.57 12.50 19.41
N ASP A 341 26.08 13.72 19.64
CA ASP A 341 26.11 14.82 18.68
C ASP A 341 27.55 15.15 18.29
N GLN A 342 27.93 14.91 17.03
CA GLN A 342 29.07 15.60 16.41
C GLN A 342 28.75 15.95 14.95
N GLY A 343 29.13 17.18 14.59
CA GLY A 343 28.64 17.92 13.44
C GLY A 343 29.06 17.44 12.05
N ARG A 344 28.54 18.18 11.06
CA ARG A 344 28.75 18.01 9.62
C ARG A 344 30.24 17.91 9.27
N ASN A 345 30.70 16.73 8.86
CA ASN A 345 32.02 16.55 8.27
C ASN A 345 31.94 16.27 6.76
N ASN A 346 32.91 16.88 6.07
CA ASN A 346 33.04 17.05 4.63
C ASN A 346 32.94 15.76 3.78
N ARG A 347 32.37 15.89 2.57
CA ARG A 347 32.34 14.84 1.54
C ARG A 347 33.75 14.52 1.04
N VAL A 348 34.33 13.44 1.51
CA VAL A 348 35.50 12.81 0.88
C VAL A 348 35.02 12.01 -0.33
N ARG A 349 35.39 12.44 -1.55
CA ARG A 349 35.18 11.64 -2.78
C ARG A 349 36.20 10.50 -2.81
N LYS A 350 35.74 9.25 -2.69
CA LYS A 350 36.55 8.07 -3.01
C LYS A 350 36.38 7.72 -4.49
N PRO A 351 37.46 7.51 -5.26
CA PRO A 351 37.35 6.96 -6.60
C PRO A 351 36.89 5.50 -6.54
N PRO A 352 36.17 5.00 -7.56
CA PRO A 352 35.57 3.68 -7.52
C PRO A 352 36.59 2.58 -7.84
N ILE A 353 36.52 1.46 -7.11
CA ILE A 353 37.51 0.37 -7.08
C ILE A 353 37.41 -0.58 -8.30
N TYR A 354 36.47 -0.36 -9.24
CA TYR A 354 35.98 -1.40 -10.17
C TYR A 354 36.78 -1.68 -11.46
N LEU A 355 37.98 -1.13 -11.67
CA LEU A 355 38.73 -1.35 -12.92
C LEU A 355 39.35 -2.76 -13.08
N LYS A 356 39.10 -3.71 -12.17
CA LYS A 356 39.65 -5.08 -12.24
C LYS A 356 38.71 -6.11 -12.89
N ASP A 357 37.48 -5.75 -13.22
CA ASP A 357 36.44 -6.72 -13.59
C ASP A 357 35.91 -6.60 -15.04
N PHE A 358 36.61 -5.87 -15.94
CA PHE A 358 36.21 -5.80 -17.35
C PHE A 358 36.81 -6.93 -18.18
N VAL A 359 35.97 -7.53 -19.02
CA VAL A 359 36.39 -8.32 -20.18
C VAL A 359 36.65 -7.32 -21.29
N VAL A 360 37.89 -7.30 -21.81
CA VAL A 360 38.25 -6.57 -23.05
C VAL A 360 37.67 -7.28 -24.25
#